data_AF-A0A1F4ZBG7-F1
#
_entry.id   AF-A0A1F4ZBG7-F1
#
_cell.length_a   1.000
_cell.length_b   1.000
_cell.length_c   1.000
_cell.angle_alpha   90.00
_cell.angle_beta   90.00
_cell.angle_gamma   90.00
#
_symmetry.space_group_name_H-M   'P 1'
#
loop_
_entity.id
_entity.type
_entity.pdbx_description
1 polymer ?
#
loop_
_entity_poly.entity_id
_entity_poly.type
_entity_poly.pdbx_seq_one_letter_code
_entity_poly.pdbx_strand_id
1 'polypeptide(L)'
;MNIKIVIIGVLLTAILVGGGVVVMSRSPNAASLEKTDKTKFFTDHTNFDWGKINYNGGVVNHVFEIKNSGESSLKLANIKTSCMCTTAKISTKNGAGPTVKMHEVSDWQGVLEPGETAQLEVVFDPAFHGPTGVGPVERIISVETSDPNKANVEFNLKGVVTRS
;
A
#
# COMPACT_ATOMS: atom_id res chain seq x y z
N MET A 1 50.06 -21.03 8.20
CA MET A 1 48.92 -20.13 7.92
C MET A 1 48.55 -19.42 9.22
N ASN A 2 48.60 -18.09 9.24
CA ASN A 2 48.39 -17.32 10.47
C ASN A 2 46.88 -17.24 10.76
N ILE A 3 46.42 -17.91 11.81
CA ILE A 3 44.99 -18.03 12.14
C ILE A 3 44.31 -16.67 12.31
N LYS A 4 45.06 -15.63 12.70
CA LYS A 4 44.57 -14.25 12.78
C LYS A 4 44.19 -13.68 11.41
N ILE A 5 44.94 -13.99 10.35
CA ILE A 5 44.68 -13.54 8.98
C ILE A 5 43.42 -14.21 8.42
N VAL A 6 43.21 -15.49 8.74
CA VAL A 6 42.01 -16.24 8.32
C VAL A 6 40.76 -15.67 8.99
N ILE A 7 40.80 -15.35 10.29
CA ILE A 7 39.67 -14.77 11.02
C ILE A 7 39.31 -13.37 10.48
N ILE A 8 40.32 -12.53 10.21
CA ILE A 8 40.10 -11.20 9.62
C ILE A 8 39.46 -11.32 8.23
N GLY A 9 39.92 -12.27 7.41
CA GLY A 9 39.36 -12.54 6.09
C GLY A 9 37.89 -12.98 6.15
N VAL A 10 37.53 -13.87 7.08
CA VAL A 10 36.15 -14.36 7.26
C VAL A 10 35.22 -13.27 7.81
N LEU A 11 35.69 -12.43 8.73
CA LEU A 11 34.91 -11.31 9.24
C LEU A 11 34.66 -10.25 8.16
N LEU A 12 35.67 -9.95 7.34
CA LEU A 12 35.53 -9.00 6.21
C LEU A 12 34.54 -9.51 5.17
N THR A 13 34.58 -10.79 4.81
CA THR A 13 33.62 -11.36 3.86
C THR A 13 32.21 -11.41 4.43
N ALA A 14 32.04 -11.75 5.71
CA ALA A 14 30.73 -11.71 6.36
C ALA A 14 30.13 -10.29 6.41
N ILE A 15 30.95 -9.26 6.65
CA ILE A 15 30.51 -7.86 6.63
C ILE A 15 30.15 -7.41 5.22
N LEU A 16 30.90 -7.81 4.19
CA LEU A 16 30.61 -7.47 2.79
C LEU A 16 29.33 -8.14 2.29
N VAL A 17 29.13 -9.42 2.63
CA VAL A 17 27.91 -10.16 2.27
C VAL A 17 26.71 -9.61 3.05
N GLY A 18 26.84 -9.43 4.37
CA GLY A 18 25.78 -8.86 5.21
C GLY A 18 25.41 -7.42 4.82
N GLY A 19 26.41 -6.58 4.58
CA GLY A 19 26.22 -5.20 4.12
C GLY A 19 25.60 -5.12 2.72
N GLY A 20 26.02 -5.98 1.79
CA GLY A 20 25.46 -6.06 0.44
C GLY A 20 23.99 -6.45 0.41
N VAL A 21 23.59 -7.42 1.23
CA VAL A 21 22.19 -7.89 1.33
C VAL A 21 21.26 -6.80 1.87
N VAL A 22 21.70 -6.02 2.85
CA VAL A 22 20.90 -4.92 3.43
C VAL A 22 20.68 -3.79 2.42
N VAL A 23 21.69 -3.47 1.61
CA VAL A 23 21.60 -2.40 0.59
C VAL A 23 20.70 -2.80 -0.57
N MET A 24 20.74 -4.06 -1.03
CA MET A 24 19.88 -4.55 -2.12
C MET A 24 18.41 -4.72 -1.73
N SER A 25 18.10 -4.79 -0.43
CA SER A 25 16.72 -5.02 0.06
C SER A 25 15.87 -3.75 0.11
N ARG A 26 16.44 -2.56 -0.10
CA ARG A 26 15.70 -1.29 -0.08
C ARG A 26 15.41 -0.84 -1.51
N SER A 27 14.15 -0.88 -1.92
CA SER A 27 13.72 -0.23 -3.16
C SER A 27 14.01 1.27 -3.07
N PRO A 28 14.83 1.84 -3.97
CA PRO A 28 15.29 3.23 -3.86
C PRO A 28 14.16 4.26 -3.95
N ASN A 29 12.98 3.85 -4.43
CA ASN A 29 11.83 4.71 -4.68
C ASN A 29 10.70 4.53 -3.65
N ALA A 30 10.88 3.75 -2.58
CA ALA A 30 9.89 3.63 -1.50
C ALA A 30 10.02 4.80 -0.52
N ALA A 31 8.89 5.38 -0.10
CA ALA A 31 8.89 6.43 0.90
C ALA A 31 9.28 5.88 2.29
N SER A 32 10.04 6.66 3.06
CA SER A 32 10.32 6.37 4.47
C SER A 32 9.47 7.25 5.37
N LEU A 33 8.77 6.65 6.33
CA LEU A 33 7.91 7.35 7.29
C LEU A 33 8.48 7.29 8.70
N GLU A 34 8.81 8.46 9.25
CA GLU A 34 9.04 8.62 10.68
C GLU A 34 7.71 8.41 11.44
N LYS A 35 7.72 7.52 12.43
CA LYS A 35 6.54 7.22 13.26
C LYS A 35 6.47 8.15 14.46
N THR A 36 5.25 8.51 14.89
CA THR A 36 5.05 9.33 16.09
C THR A 36 3.74 8.98 16.78
N ASP A 37 3.74 8.89 18.11
CA ASP A 37 2.55 8.50 18.88
C ASP A 37 1.42 9.55 18.86
N LYS A 38 1.74 10.77 18.40
CA LYS A 38 0.79 11.90 18.32
C LYS A 38 -0.07 11.90 17.07
N THR A 39 0.25 11.09 16.06
CA THR A 39 -0.61 10.90 14.89
C THR A 39 -1.58 9.76 15.17
N LYS A 40 -2.81 9.87 14.68
CA LYS A 40 -3.81 8.79 14.80
C LYS A 40 -4.52 8.59 13.48
N PHE A 41 -4.27 7.43 12.87
CA PHE A 41 -5.03 7.01 11.69
C PHE A 41 -6.44 6.60 12.11
N PHE A 42 -7.44 7.09 11.36
CA PHE A 42 -8.82 6.67 11.51
C PHE A 42 -9.46 6.41 10.15
N THR A 43 -10.29 5.39 10.07
CA THR A 43 -11.24 5.12 8.99
C THR A 43 -12.44 4.42 9.62
N ASP A 44 -13.64 4.66 9.10
CA ASP A 44 -14.87 4.09 9.64
C ASP A 44 -14.99 2.60 9.31
N HIS A 45 -14.49 2.17 8.14
CA HIS A 45 -14.44 0.78 7.75
C HIS A 45 -13.26 0.49 6.82
N THR A 46 -12.80 -0.76 6.83
CA THR A 46 -11.77 -1.26 5.91
C THR A 46 -12.27 -2.39 5.02
N ASN A 47 -13.57 -2.70 5.04
CA ASN A 47 -14.14 -3.81 4.29
C ASN A 47 -15.29 -3.32 3.43
N PHE A 48 -15.27 -3.68 2.14
CA PHE A 48 -16.34 -3.35 1.21
C PHE A 48 -16.75 -4.56 0.37
N ASP A 49 -18.05 -4.70 0.07
CA ASP A 49 -18.59 -5.75 -0.79
C ASP A 49 -19.35 -5.11 -1.95
N TRP A 50 -18.83 -5.25 -3.17
CA TRP A 50 -19.54 -4.82 -4.39
C TRP A 50 -20.78 -5.68 -4.66
N GLY A 51 -20.93 -6.82 -4.00
CA GLY A 51 -21.96 -7.80 -4.30
C GLY A 51 -21.74 -8.42 -5.67
N LYS A 52 -22.74 -8.35 -6.55
CA LYS A 52 -22.63 -8.84 -7.92
C LYS A 52 -21.99 -7.78 -8.81
N ILE A 53 -20.90 -8.16 -9.47
CA ILE A 53 -20.21 -7.33 -10.45
C ILE A 53 -20.56 -7.87 -11.83
N ASN A 54 -21.11 -7.01 -12.70
CA ASN A 54 -21.36 -7.38 -14.08
C ASN A 54 -20.03 -7.33 -14.87
N TYR A 55 -19.60 -8.46 -15.41
CA TYR A 55 -18.39 -8.54 -16.24
C TYR A 55 -18.40 -7.53 -17.40
N ASN A 56 -19.57 -7.31 -18.03
CA ASN A 56 -19.74 -6.36 -19.14
C ASN A 56 -20.06 -4.93 -18.68
N GLY A 57 -20.09 -4.67 -17.37
CA GLY A 57 -20.48 -3.38 -16.78
C GLY A 57 -19.36 -2.34 -16.74
N GLY A 58 -18.14 -2.70 -17.15
CA GLY A 58 -16.96 -1.86 -16.99
C GLY A 58 -16.31 -2.01 -15.62
N VAL A 59 -15.43 -1.06 -15.27
CA VAL A 59 -14.75 -1.05 -13.97
C VAL A 59 -15.73 -0.71 -12.84
N VAL A 60 -15.48 -1.25 -11.66
CA VAL A 60 -16.18 -0.85 -10.43
C VAL A 60 -15.22 -0.11 -9.52
N ASN A 61 -15.75 0.86 -8.77
CA ASN A 61 -14.97 1.66 -7.85
C ASN A 61 -15.56 1.64 -6.43
N HIS A 62 -14.72 1.97 -5.46
CA HIS A 62 -15.12 2.29 -4.10
C HIS A 62 -14.15 3.32 -3.51
N VAL A 63 -14.63 4.15 -2.59
CA VAL A 63 -13.85 5.20 -1.95
C VAL A 63 -13.94 5.04 -0.44
N PHE A 64 -12.79 4.81 0.20
CA PHE A 64 -12.67 4.86 1.65
C PHE A 64 -12.28 6.26 2.10
N GLU A 65 -12.86 6.72 3.22
CA GLU A 65 -12.41 7.93 3.89
C GLU A 65 -11.35 7.60 4.93
N ILE A 66 -10.22 8.30 4.85
CA ILE A 66 -9.14 8.25 5.84
C ILE A 66 -9.12 9.59 6.56
N LYS A 67 -8.96 9.60 7.87
CA LYS A 67 -8.89 10.79 8.70
C LYS A 67 -7.69 10.77 9.62
N ASN A 68 -7.09 11.94 9.84
CA ASN A 68 -6.21 12.16 10.97
C ASN A 68 -7.01 12.56 12.21
N SER A 69 -7.07 11.67 13.19
CA SER A 69 -7.73 11.89 14.48
C SER A 69 -6.76 12.26 15.61
N GLY A 70 -5.48 12.49 15.28
CA GLY A 70 -4.42 12.81 16.23
C GLY A 70 -4.16 14.30 16.36
N GLU A 71 -3.05 14.63 17.00
CA GLU A 71 -2.59 15.99 17.32
C GLU A 71 -1.38 16.44 16.47
N SER A 72 -0.86 15.56 15.61
CA SER A 72 0.26 15.84 14.72
C SER A 72 -0.04 15.34 13.32
N SER A 73 0.72 15.79 12.32
CA SER A 73 0.47 15.50 10.90
C SER A 73 0.64 14.01 10.58
N LEU A 74 -0.43 13.36 10.13
CA LEU A 74 -0.44 11.97 9.70
C LEU A 74 0.10 11.88 8.27
N LYS A 75 1.11 11.04 8.05
CA LYS A 75 1.66 10.76 6.73
C LYS A 75 1.13 9.45 6.20
N LEU A 76 0.81 9.40 4.91
CA LEU A 76 0.34 8.23 4.18
C LEU A 76 1.29 7.95 3.02
N ALA A 77 1.76 6.72 2.86
CA ALA A 77 2.68 6.38 1.79
C ALA A 77 2.63 4.89 1.42
N ASN A 78 3.46 4.49 0.45
CA ASN A 78 3.69 3.09 0.07
C ASN A 78 2.38 2.32 -0.19
N ILE A 79 1.47 2.94 -0.94
CA ILE A 79 0.20 2.34 -1.33
C ILE A 79 0.50 1.13 -2.24
N LYS A 80 -0.11 -0.02 -1.95
CA LYS A 80 0.05 -1.25 -2.74
C LYS A 80 -1.30 -1.90 -2.99
N THR A 81 -1.43 -2.58 -4.11
CA THR A 81 -2.59 -3.39 -4.49
C THR A 81 -2.20 -4.87 -4.61
N SER A 82 -3.08 -5.80 -4.25
CA SER A 82 -2.82 -7.24 -4.35
C SER A 82 -2.95 -7.85 -5.75
N CYS A 83 -3.47 -7.11 -6.74
CA CYS A 83 -3.70 -7.58 -8.10
C CYS A 83 -3.40 -6.48 -9.12
N MET A 84 -2.84 -6.83 -10.29
CA MET A 84 -2.69 -5.90 -11.44
C MET A 84 -4.04 -5.40 -11.99
N CYS A 85 -5.11 -6.14 -11.72
CA CYS A 85 -6.49 -5.81 -12.06
C CYS A 85 -7.09 -4.71 -11.17
N THR A 86 -6.32 -4.16 -10.23
CA THR A 86 -6.78 -3.15 -9.28
C THR A 86 -5.83 -1.97 -9.27
N THR A 87 -6.38 -0.78 -9.20
CA THR A 87 -5.62 0.45 -8.98
C THR A 87 -6.08 1.13 -7.69
N ALA A 88 -5.17 1.88 -7.07
CA ALA A 88 -5.47 2.69 -5.90
C ALA A 88 -4.90 4.09 -6.06
N LYS A 89 -5.60 5.10 -5.53
CA LYS A 89 -5.14 6.49 -5.53
C LYS A 89 -5.63 7.20 -4.27
N ILE A 90 -4.74 7.93 -3.60
CA ILE A 90 -5.12 8.77 -2.46
C ILE A 90 -5.20 10.22 -2.90
N SER A 91 -6.30 10.88 -2.56
CA SER A 91 -6.50 12.33 -2.75
C SER A 91 -6.62 13.02 -1.41
N THR A 92 -5.84 14.08 -1.22
CA THR A 92 -5.88 14.95 -0.03
C THR A 92 -6.32 16.35 -0.43
N LYS A 93 -6.56 17.24 0.54
CA LYS A 93 -6.79 18.67 0.26
C LYS A 93 -5.64 19.34 -0.52
N ASN A 94 -4.42 18.79 -0.42
CA ASN A 94 -3.21 19.35 -1.01
C ASN A 94 -2.94 18.78 -2.41
N GLY A 95 -3.78 17.86 -2.89
CA GLY A 95 -3.65 17.22 -4.20
C GLY A 95 -3.76 15.70 -4.15
N ALA A 96 -3.80 15.12 -5.34
CA ALA A 96 -3.84 13.67 -5.55
C ALA A 96 -2.42 13.09 -5.69
N GLY A 97 -2.23 11.91 -5.10
CA GLY A 97 -1.07 11.07 -5.38
C GLY A 97 -1.17 10.34 -6.72
N PRO A 98 -0.15 9.56 -7.07
CA PRO A 98 -0.18 8.75 -8.28
C PRO A 98 -1.25 7.64 -8.15
N THR A 99 -1.80 7.25 -9.30
CA THR A 99 -2.54 5.99 -9.40
C THR A 99 -1.54 4.85 -9.39
N VAL A 100 -1.59 3.98 -8.38
CA VAL A 100 -0.70 2.84 -8.23
C VAL A 100 -1.36 1.53 -8.67
N LYS A 101 -0.58 0.64 -9.28
CA LYS A 101 -0.91 -0.76 -9.56
C LYS A 101 0.04 -1.71 -8.81
N MET A 102 -0.21 -3.02 -8.93
CA MET A 102 0.65 -4.03 -8.34
C MET A 102 2.07 -3.92 -8.91
N HIS A 103 3.09 -4.05 -8.04
CA HIS A 103 4.51 -3.85 -8.33
C HIS A 103 4.97 -2.41 -8.65
N GLU A 104 4.06 -1.44 -8.69
CA GLU A 104 4.46 -0.04 -8.77
C GLU A 104 4.83 0.48 -7.38
N VAL A 105 5.90 1.28 -7.32
CA VAL A 105 6.39 1.90 -6.09
C VAL A 105 6.51 3.39 -6.36
N SER A 106 6.09 4.20 -5.37
CA SER A 106 6.18 5.65 -5.41
C SER A 106 6.78 6.17 -4.11
N ASP A 107 7.52 7.27 -4.24
CA ASP A 107 8.07 8.07 -3.14
C ASP A 107 7.05 9.09 -2.60
N TRP A 108 5.84 9.14 -3.19
CA TRP A 108 4.78 10.05 -2.80
C TRP A 108 4.37 9.86 -1.33
N GLN A 109 4.18 10.99 -0.66
CA GLN A 109 3.66 11.04 0.70
C GLN A 109 2.47 11.99 0.75
N GLY A 110 1.33 11.47 1.17
CA GLY A 110 0.18 12.27 1.57
C GLY A 110 0.38 12.78 2.99
N VAL A 111 0.00 14.03 3.26
CA VAL A 111 0.03 14.62 4.60
C VAL A 111 -1.37 15.09 4.95
N LEU A 112 -1.85 14.67 6.11
CA LEU A 112 -3.10 15.10 6.72
C LEU A 112 -2.80 15.80 8.05
N GLU A 113 -3.10 17.09 8.14
CA GLU A 113 -3.05 17.81 9.41
C GLU A 113 -4.15 17.30 10.37
N PRO A 114 -4.06 17.60 11.68
CA PRO A 114 -5.09 17.21 12.64
C PRO A 114 -6.52 17.55 12.16
N GLY A 115 -7.39 16.55 12.14
CA GLY A 115 -8.79 16.68 11.71
C GLY A 115 -9.03 16.53 10.20
N GLU A 116 -7.99 16.49 9.37
CA GLU A 116 -8.13 16.41 7.91
C GLU A 116 -8.44 15.01 7.41
N THR A 117 -9.03 14.96 6.22
CA THR A 117 -9.40 13.73 5.54
C THR A 117 -8.69 13.56 4.19
N ALA A 118 -8.57 12.30 3.79
CA ALA A 118 -8.20 11.87 2.45
C ALA A 118 -9.22 10.87 1.93
N GLN A 119 -9.30 10.77 0.60
CA GLN A 119 -10.07 9.75 -0.09
C GLN A 119 -9.11 8.72 -0.69
N LEU A 120 -9.28 7.45 -0.33
CA LEU A 120 -8.63 6.33 -0.99
C LEU A 120 -9.60 5.75 -2.01
N GLU A 121 -9.39 6.09 -3.28
CA GLU A 121 -10.13 5.53 -4.41
C GLU A 121 -9.50 4.20 -4.83
N VAL A 122 -10.33 3.16 -4.89
CA VAL A 122 -9.97 1.82 -5.37
C VAL A 122 -10.79 1.50 -6.61
N VAL A 123 -10.13 1.12 -7.69
CA VAL A 123 -10.78 0.73 -8.94
C VAL A 123 -10.41 -0.71 -9.28
N PHE A 124 -11.41 -1.54 -9.54
CA PHE A 124 -11.24 -2.93 -9.97
C PHE A 124 -11.75 -3.10 -11.41
N ASP A 125 -10.91 -3.67 -12.26
CA ASP A 125 -11.23 -4.06 -13.64
C ASP A 125 -11.60 -5.56 -13.71
N PRO A 126 -12.89 -5.91 -13.81
CA PRO A 126 -13.33 -7.31 -13.92
C PRO A 126 -12.97 -7.95 -15.26
N ALA A 127 -12.67 -7.16 -16.29
CA ALA A 127 -12.34 -7.66 -17.63
C ALA A 127 -10.84 -7.95 -17.83
N PHE A 128 -9.99 -7.61 -16.86
CA PHE A 128 -8.53 -7.71 -16.96
C PHE A 128 -8.02 -9.10 -17.37
N HIS A 129 -8.67 -10.17 -16.90
CA HIS A 129 -8.30 -11.55 -17.20
C HIS A 129 -9.07 -12.17 -18.39
N GLY A 130 -9.84 -11.36 -19.13
CA GLY A 130 -10.67 -11.82 -20.23
C GLY A 130 -11.92 -12.59 -19.77
N PRO A 131 -12.64 -13.24 -20.70
CA PRO A 131 -14.03 -13.69 -20.50
C PRO A 131 -14.20 -14.85 -19.50
N THR A 132 -13.11 -15.46 -19.06
CA THR A 132 -13.09 -16.49 -18.02
C THR A 132 -12.90 -15.93 -16.61
N GLY A 133 -12.63 -14.62 -16.47
CA GLY A 133 -12.42 -13.92 -15.20
C GLY A 133 -13.71 -13.69 -14.38
N VAL A 134 -14.51 -14.73 -14.20
CA VAL A 134 -15.77 -14.69 -13.43
C VAL A 134 -15.65 -15.50 -12.13
N GLY A 135 -16.52 -15.22 -11.16
CA GLY A 135 -16.54 -15.86 -9.85
C GLY A 135 -16.18 -14.90 -8.71
N PRO A 136 -15.99 -15.45 -7.49
CA PRO A 136 -15.60 -14.66 -6.32
C PRO A 136 -14.26 -13.97 -6.51
N VAL A 137 -14.16 -12.72 -6.07
CA VAL A 137 -12.93 -11.92 -6.12
C VAL A 137 -12.69 -11.24 -4.78
N GLU A 138 -11.41 -11.08 -4.43
CA GLU A 138 -10.95 -10.31 -3.28
C GLU A 138 -9.75 -9.45 -3.69
N ARG A 139 -9.78 -8.18 -3.29
CA ARG A 139 -8.77 -7.16 -3.59
C ARG A 139 -8.36 -6.50 -2.29
N ILE A 140 -7.05 -6.47 -2.06
CA ILE A 140 -6.45 -5.93 -0.84
C ILE A 140 -5.60 -4.74 -1.23
N ILE A 141 -5.85 -3.61 -0.58
CA ILE A 141 -5.04 -2.40 -0.70
C ILE A 141 -4.37 -2.18 0.64
N SER A 142 -3.04 -2.04 0.66
CA SER A 142 -2.31 -1.67 1.87
C SER A 142 -1.82 -0.22 1.78
N VAL A 143 -1.97 0.55 2.86
CA VAL A 143 -1.44 1.90 3.00
C VAL A 143 -0.55 1.95 4.25
N GLU A 144 0.68 2.42 4.12
CA GLU A 144 1.54 2.68 5.28
C GLU A 144 1.24 4.06 5.87
N THR A 145 1.27 4.16 7.20
CA THR A 145 0.93 5.40 7.91
C THR A 145 1.98 5.76 8.95
N SER A 146 2.12 7.05 9.31
CA SER A 146 3.02 7.46 10.40
C SER A 146 2.49 7.15 11.82
N ASP A 147 1.29 6.58 11.97
CA ASP A 147 0.77 6.12 13.26
C ASP A 147 1.42 4.76 13.63
N PRO A 148 2.18 4.65 14.74
CA PRO A 148 2.84 3.41 15.12
C PRO A 148 1.87 2.28 15.45
N ASN A 149 0.63 2.57 15.85
CA ASN A 149 -0.39 1.57 16.17
C ASN A 149 -1.11 1.07 14.91
N LYS A 150 -0.98 1.80 13.80
CA LYS A 150 -1.59 1.52 12.49
C LYS A 150 -0.56 1.72 11.38
N ALA A 151 0.64 1.17 11.59
CA ALA A 151 1.79 1.42 10.71
C ALA A 151 1.56 0.93 9.27
N ASN A 152 0.72 -0.10 9.09
CA ASN A 152 0.20 -0.59 7.82
C ASN A 152 -1.30 -0.90 8.00
N VAL A 153 -2.13 -0.38 7.11
CA VAL A 153 -3.58 -0.57 7.13
C VAL A 153 -4.01 -1.23 5.82
N GLU A 154 -4.74 -2.34 5.94
CA GLU A 154 -5.31 -3.07 4.82
C GLU A 154 -6.79 -2.76 4.64
N PHE A 155 -7.18 -2.53 3.40
CA PHE A 155 -8.55 -2.36 2.93
C PHE A 155 -8.91 -3.55 2.04
N ASN A 156 -9.94 -4.29 2.43
CA ASN A 156 -10.38 -5.51 1.76
C ASN A 156 -11.68 -5.25 1.00
N LEU A 157 -11.65 -5.47 -0.31
CA LEU A 157 -12.82 -5.35 -1.17
C LEU A 157 -13.13 -6.71 -1.78
N LYS A 158 -14.39 -7.12 -1.74
CA LYS A 158 -14.84 -8.39 -2.30
C LYS A 158 -16.04 -8.20 -3.23
N GLY A 159 -16.32 -9.25 -3.99
CA GLY A 159 -17.52 -9.34 -4.81
C GLY A 159 -17.56 -10.66 -5.58
N VAL A 160 -18.59 -10.82 -6.39
CA VAL A 160 -18.76 -11.96 -7.29
C VAL A 160 -18.95 -11.43 -8.69
N VAL A 161 -17.96 -11.65 -9.56
CA VAL A 161 -18.06 -11.31 -10.98
C VAL A 161 -18.98 -12.33 -11.65
N THR A 162 -20.01 -11.84 -12.33
CA THR A 162 -21.03 -12.66 -12.99
C THR A 162 -21.11 -12.32 -14.46
N ARG A 163 -21.43 -13.32 -15.27
CA ARG A 163 -21.99 -13.06 -16.61
C ARG A 163 -23.42 -12.59 -16.39
N SER A 164 -23.76 -11.45 -16.98
CA SER A 164 -25.13 -10.93 -17.06
C SER A 164 -26.11 -12.01 -17.50
#